data_AF-A0A954K0A2-F1
#
_entry.id   AF-A0A954K0A2-F1
#
_cell.length_a   1.000
_cell.length_b   1.000
_cell.length_c   1.000
_cell.angle_alpha   90.00
_cell.angle_beta   90.00
_cell.angle_gamma   90.00
#
_symmetry.space_group_name_H-M   'P 1'
#
loop_
_entity.id
_entity.type
_entity.pdbx_description
1 polymer ?
#
loop_
_entity_poly.entity_id
_entity_poly.type
_entity_poly.pdbx_seq_one_letter_code
_entity_poly.pdbx_strand_id
1 'polypeptide(L)'
;MPTSRELPSGIFKRAQPSKILRSELVQLVEMLRASDTSLIKFGEAVRRYPAVLKQILRAANSSLTGSAVEITEPGHAALFLGTRRVTYLLNSLPAEIIEEDLNVEGDI
;
A
#
# COMPACT_ATOMS: atom_id res chain seq x y z
N MET A 1 -6.56 22.59 -47.61
CA MET A 1 -5.34 21.92 -47.09
C MET A 1 -5.58 21.55 -45.63
N PRO A 2 -5.22 20.33 -45.19
CA PRO A 2 -6.04 19.51 -44.30
C PRO A 2 -5.89 19.77 -42.78
N THR A 3 -6.86 19.19 -42.08
CA THR A 3 -7.18 19.11 -40.66
C THR A 3 -6.00 18.83 -39.72
N SER A 4 -5.75 19.74 -38.78
CA SER A 4 -5.07 19.39 -37.53
C SER A 4 -6.11 18.76 -36.60
N ARG A 5 -6.28 17.43 -36.71
CA ARG A 5 -7.06 16.65 -35.75
C ARG A 5 -6.33 16.73 -34.41
N GLU A 6 -6.99 17.35 -33.43
CA GLU A 6 -6.65 17.27 -32.02
C GLU A 6 -6.33 15.82 -31.66
N LEU A 7 -5.07 15.55 -31.33
CA LEU A 7 -4.64 14.28 -30.79
C LEU A 7 -5.40 14.04 -29.47
N PRO A 8 -6.07 12.89 -29.29
CA PRO A 8 -6.77 12.60 -28.04
C PRO A 8 -5.73 12.48 -26.93
N SER A 9 -5.72 13.44 -26.00
CA SER A 9 -4.91 13.48 -24.77
C SER A 9 -5.25 12.37 -23.76
N GLY A 10 -5.91 11.30 -24.20
CA GLY A 10 -6.55 10.29 -23.35
C GLY A 10 -5.78 8.99 -23.10
N ILE A 11 -4.51 8.87 -23.52
CA ILE A 11 -3.77 7.60 -23.41
C ILE A 11 -3.12 7.43 -22.01
N PHE A 12 -2.90 8.52 -21.28
CA PHE A 12 -2.37 8.49 -19.92
C PHE A 12 -3.43 8.91 -18.90
N LYS A 13 -4.52 8.12 -18.77
CA LYS A 13 -5.28 8.16 -17.51
C LYS A 13 -4.32 7.68 -16.42
N ARG A 14 -3.73 8.61 -15.66
CA ARG A 14 -3.02 8.29 -14.41
C ARG A 14 -3.98 7.41 -13.61
N ALA A 15 -3.61 6.16 -13.37
CA ALA A 15 -4.33 5.31 -12.44
C ALA A 15 -4.41 6.10 -11.14
N GLN A 16 -5.63 6.48 -10.75
CA GLN A 16 -5.87 7.05 -9.43
C GLN A 16 -5.39 5.97 -8.45
N PRO A 17 -4.41 6.27 -7.57
CA PRO A 17 -3.95 5.28 -6.62
C PRO A 17 -5.17 4.83 -5.81
N SER A 18 -5.42 3.52 -5.77
CA SER A 18 -6.48 2.98 -4.91
C SER A 18 -6.17 3.42 -3.49
N LYS A 19 -7.09 4.21 -2.90
CA LYS A 19 -7.02 4.56 -1.50
C LYS A 19 -7.28 3.31 -0.67
N ILE A 20 -6.70 3.26 0.52
CA ILE A 20 -6.96 2.20 1.48
C ILE A 20 -7.93 2.72 2.54
N LEU A 21 -8.92 1.92 2.89
CA LEU A 21 -9.83 2.27 3.97
C LEU A 21 -9.10 2.22 5.31
N ARG A 22 -9.50 3.07 6.26
CA ARG A 22 -8.93 3.05 7.62
C ARG A 22 -9.15 1.69 8.29
N SER A 23 -10.32 1.08 8.12
CA SER A 23 -10.62 -0.28 8.60
C SER A 23 -9.66 -1.34 8.01
N GLU A 24 -9.35 -1.26 6.72
CA GLU A 24 -8.42 -2.16 6.05
C GLU A 24 -6.98 -1.96 6.54
N LEU A 25 -6.57 -0.71 6.80
CA LEU A 25 -5.29 -0.43 7.45
C LEU A 25 -5.17 -1.08 8.83
N VAL A 26 -6.23 -0.99 9.63
CA VAL A 26 -6.28 -1.63 10.94
C VAL A 26 -6.16 -3.15 10.79
N GLN A 27 -6.86 -3.74 9.82
CA GLN A 27 -6.75 -5.18 9.54
C GLN A 27 -5.32 -5.58 9.15
N LEU A 28 -4.64 -4.79 8.32
CA LEU A 28 -3.24 -5.03 7.96
C LEU A 28 -2.33 -5.02 9.20
N VAL A 29 -2.55 -4.09 10.14
CA VAL A 29 -1.79 -4.02 11.39
C VAL A 29 -2.07 -5.25 12.26
N GLU A 30 -3.31 -5.71 12.35
CA GLU A 30 -3.67 -6.91 13.11
C GLU A 30 -3.08 -8.18 12.50
N MET A 31 -3.04 -8.28 11.16
CA MET A 31 -2.37 -9.39 10.49
C MET A 31 -0.89 -9.47 10.89
N LEU A 32 -0.19 -8.34 11.02
CA LEU A 32 1.21 -8.34 11.45
C LEU A 32 1.43 -8.81 12.90
N ARG A 33 0.39 -8.82 13.74
CA ARG A 33 0.47 -9.29 15.13
C ARG A 33 0.25 -10.81 15.25
N ALA A 34 -0.38 -11.43 14.26
CA ALA A 34 -0.65 -12.86 14.24
C ALA A 34 0.56 -13.67 13.74
N SER A 35 0.64 -14.96 14.11
CA SER A 35 1.72 -15.93 13.77
C SER A 35 2.10 -16.00 12.28
N ASP A 36 3.23 -16.60 11.91
CA ASP A 36 3.81 -16.68 10.54
C ASP A 36 2.84 -16.88 9.34
N THR A 37 1.74 -17.64 9.49
CA THR A 37 0.69 -17.78 8.46
C THR A 37 -0.01 -16.46 8.12
N SER A 38 0.11 -15.45 8.97
CA SER A 38 -0.40 -14.09 8.82
C SER A 38 0.42 -13.25 7.84
N LEU A 39 1.72 -13.53 7.69
CA LEU A 39 2.61 -12.72 6.85
C LEU A 39 2.36 -12.96 5.36
N ILE A 40 1.96 -14.18 5.00
CA ILE A 40 1.53 -14.51 3.64
C ILE A 40 0.24 -13.75 3.31
N LYS A 41 -0.76 -13.84 4.20
CA LYS A 41 -2.04 -13.12 4.06
C LYS A 41 -1.85 -11.60 4.03
N PHE A 42 -0.95 -11.08 4.86
CA PHE A 42 -0.54 -9.69 4.84
C PHE A 42 0.04 -9.30 3.48
N GLY A 43 0.96 -10.11 2.94
CA GLY A 43 1.55 -9.88 1.62
C GLY A 43 0.50 -9.83 0.52
N GLU A 44 -0.47 -10.76 0.54
CA GLU A 44 -1.59 -10.78 -0.41
C GLU A 44 -2.51 -9.57 -0.27
N ALA A 45 -2.82 -9.15 0.95
CA ALA A 45 -3.66 -7.99 1.22
C ALA A 45 -2.99 -6.69 0.77
N VAL A 46 -1.70 -6.51 1.10
CA VAL A 46 -0.91 -5.31 0.71
C VAL A 46 -0.81 -5.15 -0.81
N ARG A 47 -0.77 -6.24 -1.58
CA ARG A 47 -0.73 -6.18 -3.06
C ARG A 47 -1.93 -5.44 -3.67
N ARG A 48 -3.06 -5.36 -2.98
CA ARG A 48 -4.26 -4.65 -3.43
C ARG A 48 -4.13 -3.12 -3.32
N TYR A 49 -3.15 -2.64 -2.56
CA TYR A 49 -2.93 -1.21 -2.30
C TYR A 49 -1.52 -0.80 -2.75
N PRO A 50 -1.33 -0.41 -4.03
CA PRO A 50 -0.03 -0.11 -4.59
C PRO A 50 0.74 0.98 -3.84
N ALA A 51 0.03 1.96 -3.27
CA ALA A 51 0.64 3.03 -2.47
C ALA A 51 1.32 2.48 -1.19
N VAL A 52 0.62 1.59 -0.48
CA VAL A 52 1.11 0.93 0.73
C VAL A 52 2.25 -0.02 0.39
N LEU A 53 2.08 -0.84 -0.65
CA LEU A 53 3.11 -1.75 -1.16
C LEU A 53 4.41 -1.00 -1.48
N LYS A 54 4.31 0.08 -2.25
CA LYS A 54 5.47 0.90 -2.64
C LYS A 54 6.21 1.43 -1.42
N GLN A 55 5.49 1.86 -0.38
CA GLN A 55 6.11 2.38 0.84
C GLN A 55 6.86 1.29 1.62
N ILE A 56 6.26 0.11 1.76
CA ILE A 56 6.88 -1.04 2.44
C ILE A 56 8.13 -1.50 1.69
N LEU A 57 8.05 -1.70 0.38
CA LEU A 57 9.19 -2.14 -0.42
C LEU A 57 10.30 -1.08 -0.45
N ARG A 58 9.97 0.21 -0.54
CA ARG A 58 10.96 1.29 -0.47
C ARG A 58 11.68 1.32 0.87
N ALA A 59 10.97 1.10 1.97
CA ALA A 59 11.58 1.04 3.28
C ALA A 59 12.49 -0.19 3.44
N ALA A 60 12.04 -1.36 2.95
CA ALA A 60 12.82 -2.60 3.01
C ALA A 60 14.12 -2.52 2.19
N ASN A 61 14.06 -1.88 1.01
CA ASN A 61 15.21 -1.67 0.13
C ASN A 61 15.95 -0.35 0.36
N SER A 62 15.68 0.33 1.48
CA SER A 62 16.42 1.55 1.81
C SER A 62 17.89 1.21 2.07
N SER A 63 18.79 2.11 1.69
CA SER A 63 20.21 2.01 2.09
C SER A 63 20.38 1.95 3.61
N LEU A 64 19.43 2.52 4.37
CA LEU A 64 19.44 2.52 5.83
C LEU A 64 19.17 1.12 6.43
N THR A 65 18.37 0.30 5.75
CA THR A 65 18.04 -1.06 6.24
C THR A 65 19.07 -2.10 5.81
N GLY A 66 20.00 -1.75 4.93
CA GLY A 66 21.18 -2.56 4.61
C GLY A 66 20.86 -3.87 3.89
N SER A 67 19.74 -3.95 3.15
CA SER A 67 19.42 -5.15 2.39
C SER A 67 20.47 -5.39 1.31
N ALA A 68 21.17 -6.54 1.39
CA ALA A 68 22.18 -6.93 0.40
C ALA A 68 21.55 -7.40 -0.93
N VAL A 69 20.24 -7.70 -0.91
CA VAL A 69 19.47 -8.19 -2.05
C VAL A 69 18.19 -7.38 -2.18
N GLU A 70 17.74 -7.13 -3.41
CA GLU A 70 16.47 -6.45 -3.65
C GLU A 70 15.29 -7.31 -3.19
N ILE A 71 14.50 -6.77 -2.25
CA ILE A 71 13.28 -7.39 -1.74
C ILE A 71 12.10 -6.94 -2.60
N THR A 72 11.49 -7.85 -3.34
CA THR A 72 10.37 -7.57 -4.25
C THR A 72 9.01 -7.98 -3.68
N GLU A 73 9.01 -8.80 -2.63
CA GLU A 73 7.83 -9.43 -2.07
C GLU A 73 7.40 -8.76 -0.75
N PRO A 74 6.13 -8.33 -0.59
CA PRO A 74 5.68 -7.59 0.59
C PRO A 74 5.74 -8.43 1.88
N GLY A 75 5.48 -9.74 1.81
CA GLY A 75 5.63 -10.65 2.95
C GLY A 75 7.09 -10.74 3.41
N HIS A 76 8.03 -10.85 2.46
CA HIS A 76 9.46 -10.82 2.78
C HIS A 76 9.92 -9.47 3.31
N ALA A 77 9.40 -8.37 2.75
CA ALA A 77 9.67 -7.02 3.24
C ALA A 77 9.18 -6.84 4.68
N ALA A 78 8.00 -7.37 5.00
CA ALA A 78 7.47 -7.32 6.36
C ALA A 78 8.30 -8.16 7.34
N LEU A 79 8.74 -9.36 6.92
CA LEU A 79 9.64 -10.20 7.69
C LEU A 79 10.99 -9.51 7.95
N PHE A 80 11.58 -8.91 6.91
CA PHE A 80 12.88 -8.24 6.97
C PHE A 80 12.85 -6.97 7.83
N LEU A 81 11.81 -6.14 7.67
CA LEU A 81 11.64 -4.92 8.46
C LEU A 81 11.24 -5.22 9.92
N GLY A 82 10.54 -6.34 10.14
CA GLY A 82 9.92 -6.67 11.40
C GLY A 82 8.61 -5.90 11.64
N THR A 83 7.72 -6.53 12.41
CA THR A 83 6.34 -6.06 12.65
C THR A 83 6.27 -4.61 13.12
N ARG A 84 7.11 -4.21 14.09
CA ARG A 84 7.13 -2.84 14.63
C ARG A 84 7.39 -1.78 13.57
N ARG A 85 8.36 -2.01 12.67
CA ARG A 85 8.69 -1.03 11.62
C ARG A 85 7.58 -0.95 10.59
N VAL A 86 6.98 -2.08 10.21
CA VAL A 86 5.86 -2.11 9.27
C VAL A 86 4.64 -1.39 9.87
N THR A 87 4.30 -1.65 11.13
CA THR A 87 3.22 -0.93 11.82
C THR A 87 3.47 0.58 11.85
N TYR A 88 4.70 1.02 12.13
CA TYR A 88 5.06 2.43 12.07
C TYR A 88 4.84 3.00 10.66
N LEU A 89 5.27 2.31 9.61
CA LEU A 89 5.09 2.74 8.23
C LEU A 89 3.62 2.85 7.83
N LEU A 90 2.77 1.91 8.29
CA LEU A 90 1.33 1.96 8.05
C LEU A 90 0.66 3.13 8.78
N ASN A 91 1.10 3.44 10.01
CA ASN A 91 0.59 4.58 10.76
C ASN A 91 1.12 5.93 10.25
N SER A 92 2.23 5.94 9.50
CA SER A 92 2.82 7.14 8.92
C SER A 92 2.43 7.35 7.45
N LEU A 93 1.37 6.70 6.98
CA LEU A 93 0.86 6.89 5.62
C LEU A 93 0.27 8.30 5.46
N PRO A 94 0.50 8.99 4.33
CA PRO A 94 -0.09 10.30 4.10
C PRO A 94 -1.62 10.22 4.02
N ALA A 95 -2.33 11.24 4.51
CA ALA A 95 -3.79 11.25 4.52
C ALA A 95 -4.41 11.14 3.11
N GLU A 96 -3.67 11.54 2.06
CA GLU A 96 -4.11 11.50 0.66
C GLU A 96 -4.38 10.07 0.16
N ILE A 97 -3.72 9.06 0.73
CA ILE A 97 -3.89 7.66 0.35
C ILE A 97 -4.85 6.89 1.27
N ILE A 98 -5.32 7.53 2.35
CA ILE A 98 -6.27 6.95 3.29
C ILE A 98 -7.66 7.46 2.96
N GLU A 99 -8.63 6.57 2.94
CA GLU A 99 -10.04 6.89 2.87
C GLU A 99 -10.67 6.53 4.23
N GLU A 100 -11.37 7.51 4.82
CA GLU A 100 -12.12 7.24 6.06
C GLU A 100 -13.32 6.38 5.72
N ASP A 101 -13.60 5.39 6.58
CA ASP A 101 -14.82 4.61 6.48
C ASP A 101 -16.00 5.58 6.65
N LEU A 102 -16.72 5.88 5.57
CA LEU A 102 -17.99 6.59 5.69
C LEU A 102 -18.92 5.66 6.45
N ASN A 103 -19.12 5.93 7.75
CA ASN A 103 -20.24 5.39 8.48
C ASN A 103 -21.50 5.85 7.75
N VAL A 104 -22.06 4.97 6.93
CA VAL A 104 -23.48 5.00 6.61
C VAL A 104 -24.18 4.53 7.89
N GLU A 105 -24.15 5.37 8.93
CA GLU A 105 -25.16 5.31 9.97
C GLU A 105 -26.47 5.57 9.25
N GLY A 106 -27.24 4.49 9.09
CA GLY A 106 -28.53 4.54 8.46
C GLY A 106 -29.43 5.52 9.21
N ASP A 107 -30.07 6.38 8.43
CA ASP A 107 -31.39 6.92 8.74
C ASP A 107 -32.30 5.78 9.21
N ILE A 108 -32.59 5.69 10.51
CA ILE A 108 -33.89 5.24 11.07
C ILE A 108 -34.14 5.95 12.40
#